data_AF-A0A672RBM5-F1
#
_entry.id   AF-A0A672RBM5-F1
#
_cell.length_a   1.000
_cell.length_b   1.000
_cell.length_c   1.000
_cell.angle_alpha   90.00
_cell.angle_beta   90.00
_cell.angle_gamma   90.00
#
_symmetry.space_group_name_H-M   'P 1'
#
loop_
_entity.id
_entity.type
_entity.pdbx_description
1 polymer ?
#
loop_
_entity_poly.entity_id
_entity_poly.type
_entity_poly.pdbx_seq_one_letter_code
_entity_poly.pdbx_strand_id
1 'polypeptide(L)'
;MAESEVDTPSTPIEYESKYFEYHGVRLPPFCRGKMDEIANFSLRSSDIWIVTYPKSGTSLLQEVVYLVSQGADPDEIGLMNIDEQLPVLEYPQPGLEIIQELTSPRLIKSHLPYRFLPTAMHNGEGKVIYMARNPKDLVVSYYQFHRSLRTMSYRGTFQEFCRRFMNDKLGYGSWFEHVQEFWEHRMDSNVLFLKYEDMYKDLGTLVEQLARFLGISCDKAQLESMVESCNQLIDQCCNSEALSICRVHGFLAWHDAEKSHYIQ
;
A
#
# COMPACT_ATOMS: atom_id res chain seq x y z
N MET A 1 -37.54 -9.47 -10.84
CA MET A 1 -37.09 -8.85 -9.58
C MET A 1 -37.02 -9.94 -8.54
N ALA A 2 -35.80 -10.30 -8.13
CA ALA A 2 -35.52 -11.09 -6.95
C ALA A 2 -34.13 -10.62 -6.52
N GLU A 3 -34.10 -9.55 -5.73
CA GLU A 3 -32.89 -9.11 -5.04
C GLU A 3 -32.59 -10.19 -4.00
N SER A 4 -31.44 -10.86 -4.14
CA SER A 4 -30.91 -11.69 -3.08
C SER A 4 -30.39 -10.77 -1.99
N GLU A 5 -31.04 -10.80 -0.83
CA GLU A 5 -30.57 -10.15 0.38
C GLU A 5 -29.18 -10.71 0.72
N VAL A 6 -28.14 -9.91 0.45
CA VAL A 6 -26.79 -10.17 0.94
C VAL A 6 -26.82 -9.92 2.45
N ASP A 7 -26.92 -11.01 3.19
CA ASP A 7 -26.93 -11.03 4.65
C ASP A 7 -25.72 -10.25 5.19
N THR A 8 -25.99 -9.07 5.76
CA THR A 8 -24.96 -8.12 6.19
C THR A 8 -24.77 -8.30 7.70
N PRO A 9 -23.57 -8.71 8.16
CA PRO A 9 -23.39 -9.09 9.55
C PRO A 9 -23.58 -7.88 10.47
N SER A 10 -24.35 -8.11 11.52
CA SER A 10 -24.88 -7.07 12.41
C SER A 10 -24.11 -6.98 13.74
N THR A 11 -23.09 -7.83 13.94
CA THR A 11 -22.27 -7.85 15.17
C THR A 11 -20.76 -7.99 14.91
N PRO A 12 -19.89 -7.50 15.82
CA PRO A 12 -18.44 -7.68 15.73
C PRO A 12 -17.99 -9.15 15.63
N ILE A 13 -18.74 -10.08 16.23
CA ILE A 13 -18.42 -11.51 16.31
C ILE A 13 -18.53 -12.19 14.93
N GLU A 14 -19.54 -11.83 14.13
CA GLU A 14 -19.69 -12.36 12.76
C GLU A 14 -18.63 -11.81 11.78
N TYR A 15 -18.02 -10.68 12.11
CA TYR A 15 -16.90 -10.14 11.34
C TYR A 15 -15.60 -10.88 11.67
N GLU A 16 -15.47 -11.47 12.86
CA GLU A 16 -14.27 -12.19 13.27
C GLU A 16 -14.12 -13.58 12.62
N SER A 17 -15.24 -14.24 12.32
CA SER A 17 -15.27 -15.55 11.65
C SER A 17 -14.89 -15.51 10.17
N LYS A 18 -14.67 -14.31 9.60
CA LYS A 18 -14.30 -14.10 8.19
C LYS A 18 -12.79 -14.05 7.93
N TYR A 19 -11.93 -14.12 8.94
CA TYR A 19 -10.48 -14.05 8.72
C TYR A 19 -9.83 -15.43 8.64
N PHE A 20 -8.63 -15.47 8.04
CA PHE A 20 -7.77 -16.64 7.96
C PHE A 20 -6.57 -16.42 8.89
N GLU A 21 -6.38 -17.28 9.88
CA GLU A 21 -5.22 -17.22 10.76
C GLU A 21 -4.08 -18.08 10.21
N TYR A 22 -2.90 -17.47 10.04
CA TYR A 22 -1.71 -18.13 9.50
C TYR A 22 -0.49 -17.75 10.34
N HIS A 23 0.15 -18.73 10.98
CA HIS A 23 1.28 -18.54 11.91
C HIS A 23 1.09 -17.37 12.92
N GLY A 24 -0.08 -17.32 13.55
CA GLY A 24 -0.43 -16.31 14.56
C GLY A 24 -0.81 -14.94 14.01
N VAL A 25 -0.91 -14.78 12.68
CA VAL A 25 -1.32 -13.53 12.04
C VAL A 25 -2.71 -13.67 11.45
N ARG A 26 -3.56 -12.68 11.71
CA ARG A 26 -4.88 -12.56 11.10
C ARG A 26 -4.76 -12.02 9.66
N LEU A 27 -4.94 -12.86 8.67
CA LEU A 27 -4.97 -12.50 7.24
C LEU A 27 -6.40 -12.45 6.70
N PRO A 28 -6.65 -11.70 5.61
CA PRO A 28 -7.93 -11.75 4.91
C PRO A 28 -8.29 -13.17 4.43
N PRO A 29 -9.60 -13.49 4.28
CA PRO A 29 -10.05 -14.83 3.91
C PRO A 29 -9.51 -15.32 2.57
N PHE A 30 -9.26 -14.41 1.63
CA PHE A 30 -8.75 -14.73 0.31
C PHE A 30 -7.29 -15.19 0.30
N CYS A 31 -6.55 -15.07 1.41
CA CYS A 31 -5.21 -15.62 1.54
C CYS A 31 -5.23 -17.12 1.87
N ARG A 32 -6.39 -17.67 2.28
CA ARG A 32 -6.54 -19.09 2.61
C ARG A 32 -6.25 -19.95 1.38
N GLY A 33 -5.37 -20.94 1.53
CA GLY A 33 -5.05 -21.92 0.49
C GLY A 33 -4.01 -21.50 -0.54
N LYS A 34 -3.46 -20.28 -0.47
CA LYS A 34 -2.44 -19.78 -1.43
C LYS A 34 -1.12 -19.34 -0.79
N MET A 35 -0.95 -19.49 0.54
CA MET A 35 0.27 -19.04 1.22
C MET A 35 1.52 -19.79 0.75
N ASP A 36 1.40 -21.09 0.46
CA ASP A 36 2.49 -21.90 -0.07
C ASP A 36 2.86 -21.47 -1.50
N GLU A 37 1.87 -21.12 -2.33
CA GLU A 37 2.10 -20.58 -3.68
C GLU A 37 2.77 -19.21 -3.65
N ILE A 38 2.36 -18.35 -2.71
CA ILE A 38 2.98 -17.03 -2.46
C ILE A 38 4.44 -17.21 -2.03
N ALA A 39 4.72 -18.13 -1.10
CA ALA A 39 6.09 -18.40 -0.64
C ALA A 39 6.99 -18.86 -1.79
N ASN A 40 6.45 -19.67 -2.71
CA ASN A 40 7.16 -20.19 -3.89
C ASN A 40 7.03 -19.31 -5.14
N PHE A 41 6.49 -18.09 -5.01
CA PHE A 41 6.28 -17.20 -6.16
C PHE A 41 7.62 -16.87 -6.83
N SER A 42 7.69 -17.07 -8.14
CA SER A 42 8.93 -16.94 -8.91
C SER A 42 9.25 -15.48 -9.21
N LEU A 43 10.30 -14.97 -8.57
CA LEU A 43 10.80 -13.61 -8.75
C LEU A 43 11.62 -13.47 -10.02
N ARG A 44 11.70 -12.23 -10.51
CA ARG A 44 12.61 -11.79 -11.55
C ARG A 44 13.50 -10.70 -10.96
N SER A 45 14.74 -10.60 -11.43
CA SER A 45 15.70 -9.60 -10.92
C SER A 45 15.27 -8.15 -11.14
N SER A 46 14.35 -7.90 -12.08
CA SER A 46 13.78 -6.59 -12.38
C SER A 46 12.43 -6.33 -11.70
N ASP A 47 11.96 -7.24 -10.85
CA ASP A 47 10.73 -7.00 -10.09
C ASP A 47 10.93 -5.94 -9.02
N ILE A 48 9.96 -5.03 -8.95
CA ILE A 48 9.86 -4.02 -7.91
C ILE A 48 8.62 -4.32 -7.09
N TRP A 49 8.80 -4.39 -5.78
CA TRP A 49 7.75 -4.74 -4.83
C TRP A 49 7.44 -3.54 -3.96
N ILE A 50 6.17 -3.18 -3.88
CA ILE A 50 5.67 -2.14 -2.98
C ILE A 50 4.91 -2.83 -1.86
N VAL A 51 5.44 -2.75 -0.65
CA VAL A 51 4.84 -3.38 0.53
C VAL A 51 4.45 -2.33 1.54
N THR A 52 3.22 -2.39 2.02
CA THR A 52 2.79 -1.50 3.11
C THR A 52 1.81 -2.22 4.01
N TYR A 53 1.76 -1.82 5.28
CA TYR A 53 0.55 -2.09 6.05
C TYR A 53 -0.65 -1.43 5.33
N PRO A 54 -1.86 -2.03 5.31
CA PRO A 54 -3.00 -1.45 4.62
C PRO A 54 -3.23 0.01 5.02
N LYS A 55 -3.47 0.87 4.02
CA LYS A 55 -3.79 2.30 4.19
C LYS A 55 -2.63 3.18 4.71
N SER A 56 -1.39 2.76 4.50
CA SER A 56 -0.19 3.55 4.80
C SER A 56 0.24 4.52 3.68
N GLY A 57 -0.62 4.80 2.69
CA GLY A 57 -0.30 5.71 1.58
C GLY A 57 0.15 5.04 0.27
N THR A 58 -0.24 3.78 0.05
CA THR A 58 0.10 3.00 -1.16
C THR A 58 -0.13 3.71 -2.47
N SER A 59 -1.25 4.42 -2.61
CA SER A 59 -1.65 5.00 -3.89
C SER A 59 -0.70 6.13 -4.33
N LEU A 60 -0.21 6.94 -3.39
CA LEU A 60 0.73 8.00 -3.73
C LEU A 60 2.14 7.44 -3.96
N LEU A 61 2.57 6.51 -3.10
CA LEU A 61 3.86 5.84 -3.29
C LEU A 61 3.94 5.12 -4.63
N GLN A 62 2.88 4.41 -5.02
CA GLN A 62 2.92 3.62 -6.24
C GLN A 62 3.03 4.50 -7.49
N GLU A 63 2.40 5.67 -7.51
CA GLU A 63 2.56 6.64 -8.60
C GLU A 63 3.97 7.23 -8.62
N VAL A 64 4.54 7.57 -7.45
CA VAL A 64 5.93 8.04 -7.34
C VAL A 64 6.93 6.97 -7.83
N VAL A 65 6.75 5.72 -7.39
CA VAL A 65 7.60 4.60 -7.84
C VAL A 65 7.44 4.34 -9.33
N TYR A 66 6.21 4.40 -9.85
CA TYR A 66 5.95 4.25 -11.28
C TYR A 66 6.67 5.34 -12.08
N LEU A 67 6.50 6.61 -11.70
CA LEU A 67 7.13 7.77 -12.32
C LEU A 67 8.65 7.63 -12.35
N VAL A 68 9.25 7.34 -11.19
CA VAL A 68 10.70 7.18 -11.08
C VAL A 68 11.18 5.97 -11.88
N SER A 69 10.45 4.85 -11.86
CA SER A 69 10.87 3.61 -12.55
C SER A 69 10.81 3.67 -14.08
N GLN A 70 9.85 4.41 -14.64
CA GLN A 70 9.64 4.47 -16.10
C GLN A 70 10.19 5.75 -16.73
N GLY A 71 10.61 6.74 -15.93
CA GLY A 71 10.93 8.09 -16.43
C GLY A 71 9.74 8.71 -17.17
N ALA A 72 8.52 8.33 -16.77
CA ALA A 72 7.29 8.67 -17.46
C ALA A 72 6.86 10.11 -17.16
N ASP A 73 6.15 10.70 -18.12
CA ASP A 73 5.57 12.04 -18.00
C ASP A 73 4.44 12.03 -16.94
N PRO A 74 4.44 12.96 -15.96
CA PRO A 74 3.35 13.11 -14.99
C PRO A 74 1.95 13.12 -15.59
N ASP A 75 1.79 13.73 -16.77
CA ASP A 75 0.49 13.87 -17.43
C ASP A 75 -0.04 12.53 -17.97
N GLU A 76 0.84 11.58 -18.29
CA GLU A 76 0.43 10.21 -18.65
C GLU A 76 -0.01 9.40 -17.41
N ILE A 77 0.59 9.67 -16.25
CA ILE A 77 0.33 8.95 -14.99
C ILE A 77 -0.97 9.40 -14.34
N GLY A 78 -1.24 10.70 -14.28
CA GLY A 78 -2.44 11.27 -13.66
C GLY A 78 -3.76 10.86 -14.34
N LEU A 79 -3.69 10.34 -15.57
CA LEU A 79 -4.83 9.82 -16.33
C LEU A 79 -5.07 8.31 -16.11
N MET A 80 -4.12 7.59 -15.52
CA MET A 80 -4.21 6.15 -15.34
C MET A 80 -4.81 5.80 -13.98
N ASN A 81 -5.80 4.90 -13.99
CA ASN A 81 -6.35 4.31 -12.77
C ASN A 81 -5.35 3.28 -12.24
N ILE A 82 -4.25 3.75 -11.64
CA ILE A 82 -3.09 2.92 -11.29
C ILE A 82 -3.41 1.80 -10.27
N ASP A 83 -4.49 1.96 -9.50
CA ASP A 83 -5.03 0.93 -8.62
C ASP A 83 -5.58 -0.29 -9.39
N GLU A 84 -5.97 -0.14 -10.66
CA GLU A 84 -6.34 -1.25 -11.56
C GLU A 84 -5.11 -1.86 -12.27
N GLN A 85 -3.98 -1.15 -12.31
CA GLN A 85 -2.80 -1.58 -13.07
C GLN A 85 -1.79 -2.37 -12.24
N LEU A 86 -1.67 -2.10 -10.93
CA LEU A 86 -0.70 -2.79 -10.08
C LEU A 86 -1.34 -3.96 -9.33
N PRO A 87 -0.97 -5.20 -9.68
CA PRO A 87 -1.54 -6.35 -9.01
C PRO A 87 -1.11 -6.41 -7.55
N VAL A 88 -2.08 -6.68 -6.67
CA VAL A 88 -1.79 -7.10 -5.30
C VAL A 88 -1.61 -8.60 -5.28
N LEU A 89 -0.44 -9.07 -4.85
CA LEU A 89 -0.04 -10.48 -4.94
C LEU A 89 -1.09 -11.43 -4.35
N GLU A 90 -1.56 -11.12 -3.15
CA GLU A 90 -2.46 -12.01 -2.40
C GLU A 90 -3.95 -11.89 -2.80
N TYR A 91 -4.32 -10.89 -3.60
CA TYR A 91 -5.72 -10.65 -3.96
C TYR A 91 -6.27 -11.74 -4.90
N PRO A 92 -7.60 -11.97 -4.93
CA PRO A 92 -8.22 -12.92 -5.84
C PRO A 92 -8.04 -12.57 -7.32
N GLN A 93 -7.89 -11.29 -7.64
CA GLN A 93 -7.71 -10.77 -9.00
C GLN A 93 -6.52 -9.80 -9.01
N PRO A 94 -5.65 -9.85 -10.04
CA PRO A 94 -5.73 -10.77 -11.18
C PRO A 94 -5.32 -12.22 -10.83
N GLY A 95 -4.69 -12.44 -9.66
CA GLY A 95 -4.27 -13.76 -9.20
C GLY A 95 -2.83 -14.11 -9.60
N LEU A 96 -2.21 -15.05 -8.88
CA LEU A 96 -0.78 -15.35 -8.98
C LEU A 96 -0.33 -15.74 -10.39
N GLU A 97 -1.12 -16.56 -11.10
CA GLU A 97 -0.81 -17.01 -12.46
C GLU A 97 -0.68 -15.84 -13.45
N ILE A 98 -1.64 -14.90 -13.44
CA ILE A 98 -1.61 -13.74 -14.32
C ILE A 98 -0.42 -12.84 -13.98
N ILE A 99 -0.12 -12.63 -12.69
CA ILE A 99 1.05 -11.85 -12.26
C ILE A 99 2.35 -12.51 -12.74
N GLN A 100 2.39 -13.84 -12.82
CA GLN A 100 3.52 -14.59 -13.35
C GLN A 100 3.72 -14.40 -14.85
N GLU A 101 2.65 -14.13 -15.60
CA GLU A 101 2.67 -13.92 -17.05
C GLU A 101 2.93 -12.47 -17.47
N LEU A 102 2.80 -11.48 -16.56
CA LEU A 102 3.06 -10.07 -16.85
C LEU A 102 4.46 -9.86 -17.43
N THR A 103 4.62 -8.89 -18.34
CA THR A 103 5.93 -8.53 -18.90
C THR A 103 6.80 -7.80 -17.86
N SER A 104 8.11 -8.02 -17.92
CA SER A 104 9.06 -7.29 -17.06
C SER A 104 9.29 -5.85 -17.57
N PRO A 105 9.65 -4.89 -16.69
CA PRO A 105 9.71 -5.01 -15.23
C PRO A 105 8.30 -5.06 -14.61
N ARG A 106 8.10 -5.94 -13.62
CA ARG A 106 6.81 -6.04 -12.90
C ARG A 106 6.85 -5.13 -11.67
N LEU A 107 5.81 -4.34 -11.48
CA LEU A 107 5.58 -3.59 -10.25
C LEU A 107 4.43 -4.29 -9.49
N ILE A 108 4.75 -4.92 -8.36
CA ILE A 108 3.83 -5.80 -7.61
C ILE A 108 3.59 -5.21 -6.23
N LYS A 109 2.34 -5.20 -5.78
CA LYS A 109 1.96 -4.73 -4.44
C LYS A 109 1.71 -5.90 -3.49
N SER A 110 1.97 -5.71 -2.21
CA SER A 110 1.49 -6.61 -1.16
C SER A 110 1.26 -5.87 0.15
N HIS A 111 0.42 -6.45 1.00
CA HIS A 111 0.23 -6.01 2.38
C HIS A 111 0.68 -7.06 3.40
N LEU A 112 1.35 -8.12 2.94
CA LEU A 112 1.80 -9.20 3.81
C LEU A 112 2.98 -8.74 4.69
N PRO A 113 3.03 -9.22 5.95
CA PRO A 113 4.25 -9.19 6.77
C PRO A 113 5.46 -9.77 6.01
N TYR A 114 6.66 -9.30 6.34
CA TYR A 114 7.87 -9.65 5.59
C TYR A 114 8.10 -11.17 5.53
N ARG A 115 7.90 -11.88 6.65
CA ARG A 115 7.98 -13.35 6.73
C ARG A 115 7.03 -14.12 5.81
N PHE A 116 5.98 -13.49 5.28
CA PHE A 116 5.04 -14.12 4.36
C PHE A 116 5.21 -13.69 2.90
N LEU A 117 6.18 -12.82 2.61
CA LEU A 117 6.60 -12.55 1.24
C LEU A 117 7.29 -13.78 0.62
N PRO A 118 7.45 -13.82 -0.72
CA PRO A 118 8.14 -14.91 -1.40
C PRO A 118 9.52 -15.20 -0.80
N THR A 119 9.83 -16.47 -0.52
CA THR A 119 11.03 -16.88 0.22
C THR A 119 12.33 -16.43 -0.44
N ALA A 120 12.35 -16.30 -1.77
CA ALA A 120 13.49 -15.77 -2.51
C ALA A 120 13.87 -14.34 -2.08
N MET A 121 12.92 -13.51 -1.63
CA MET A 121 13.21 -12.16 -1.12
C MET A 121 14.04 -12.16 0.16
N HIS A 122 13.83 -13.18 1.01
CA HIS A 122 14.59 -13.33 2.25
C HIS A 122 16.07 -13.65 1.99
N ASN A 123 16.38 -14.13 0.78
CA ASN A 123 17.75 -14.39 0.31
C ASN A 123 18.36 -13.20 -0.46
N GLY A 124 17.71 -12.04 -0.45
CA GLY A 124 18.20 -10.83 -1.13
C GLY A 124 17.76 -10.66 -2.58
N GLU A 125 16.83 -11.50 -3.08
CA GLU A 125 16.30 -11.36 -4.45
C GLU A 125 15.18 -10.31 -4.54
N GLY A 126 15.00 -9.76 -5.74
CA GLY A 126 14.02 -8.69 -6.01
C GLY A 126 14.41 -7.35 -5.38
N LYS A 127 13.51 -6.36 -5.47
CA LYS A 127 13.63 -5.08 -4.77
C LYS A 127 12.35 -4.79 -4.02
N VAL A 128 12.43 -4.63 -2.70
CA VAL A 128 11.28 -4.39 -1.81
C VAL A 128 11.33 -2.96 -1.30
N ILE A 129 10.33 -2.16 -1.64
CA ILE A 129 10.10 -0.83 -1.12
C ILE A 129 9.00 -0.94 -0.08
N TYR A 130 9.36 -0.73 1.19
CA TYR A 130 8.41 -0.70 2.28
C TYR A 130 8.07 0.73 2.66
N MET A 131 6.79 1.06 2.85
CA MET A 131 6.38 2.36 3.39
C MET A 131 5.60 2.23 4.69
N ALA A 132 6.17 2.84 5.73
CA ALA A 132 5.53 3.05 7.01
C ALA A 132 4.76 4.38 7.03
N ARG A 133 3.73 4.45 7.88
CA ARG A 133 3.01 5.67 8.21
C ARG A 133 2.72 5.69 9.71
N ASN A 134 2.67 6.89 10.30
CA ASN A 134 2.26 7.11 11.68
C ASN A 134 0.94 6.37 11.98
N PRO A 135 0.87 5.54 13.04
CA PRO A 135 -0.27 4.66 13.29
C PRO A 135 -1.56 5.43 13.58
N LYS A 136 -1.48 6.67 14.09
CA LYS A 136 -2.65 7.49 14.40
C LYS A 136 -3.40 7.93 13.13
N ASP A 137 -2.68 8.33 12.09
CA ASP A 137 -3.29 8.75 10.83
C ASP A 137 -3.73 7.53 10.02
N LEU A 138 -2.91 6.47 10.07
CA LEU A 138 -3.20 5.19 9.44
C LEU A 138 -4.52 4.61 9.95
N VAL A 139 -4.74 4.53 11.26
CA VAL A 139 -5.97 3.92 11.81
C VAL A 139 -7.22 4.69 11.39
N VAL A 140 -7.14 6.02 11.23
CA VAL A 140 -8.28 6.79 10.73
C VAL A 140 -8.52 6.48 9.24
N SER A 141 -7.48 6.48 8.42
CA SER A 141 -7.61 6.09 7.00
C SER A 141 -8.20 4.69 6.85
N TYR A 142 -7.77 3.76 7.69
CA TYR A 142 -8.23 2.37 7.65
C TYR A 142 -9.67 2.19 8.11
N TYR A 143 -10.10 2.98 9.10
CA TYR A 143 -11.50 3.05 9.51
C TYR A 143 -12.40 3.59 8.38
N GLN A 144 -12.00 4.68 7.72
CA GLN A 144 -12.78 5.26 6.62
C GLN A 144 -12.89 4.29 5.44
N PHE A 145 -11.80 3.59 5.11
CA PHE A 145 -11.79 2.55 4.09
C PHE A 145 -12.74 1.39 4.41
N HIS A 146 -12.74 0.90 5.66
CA HIS A 146 -13.66 -0.15 6.10
C HIS A 146 -15.13 0.25 6.04
N ARG A 147 -15.44 1.54 6.18
CA ARG A 147 -16.79 2.07 6.05
C ARG A 147 -17.22 2.26 4.60
N SER A 148 -16.28 2.57 3.72
CA SER A 148 -16.57 2.89 2.32
C SER A 148 -16.66 1.64 1.43
N LEU A 149 -15.92 0.58 1.77
CA LEU A 149 -16.01 -0.70 1.06
C LEU A 149 -17.31 -1.44 1.38
N ARG A 150 -18.16 -1.60 0.37
CA ARG A 150 -19.40 -2.41 0.46
C ARG A 150 -19.14 -3.86 0.91
N THR A 151 -18.02 -4.45 0.49
CA THR A 151 -17.64 -5.83 0.86
C THR A 151 -17.24 -5.97 2.33
N MET A 152 -16.80 -4.88 2.97
CA MET A 152 -16.36 -4.87 4.35
C MET A 152 -17.44 -4.38 5.30
N SER A 153 -18.26 -3.39 4.87
CA SER A 153 -19.46 -2.86 5.53
C SER A 153 -19.31 -2.72 7.05
N TYR A 154 -18.18 -2.21 7.53
CA TYR A 154 -17.97 -2.05 8.97
C TYR A 154 -18.90 -0.97 9.52
N ARG A 155 -19.75 -1.35 10.46
CA ARG A 155 -20.75 -0.46 11.10
C ARG A 155 -20.38 -0.04 12.52
N GLY A 156 -19.23 -0.49 13.05
CA GLY A 156 -18.78 -0.12 14.39
C GLY A 156 -18.27 1.32 14.46
N THR A 157 -18.09 1.85 15.67
CA THR A 157 -17.56 3.20 15.90
C THR A 157 -16.06 3.26 15.65
N PHE A 158 -15.53 4.48 15.49
CA PHE A 158 -14.08 4.70 15.37
C PHE A 158 -13.33 4.23 16.63
N GLN A 159 -13.87 4.51 17.83
CA GLN A 159 -13.25 4.08 19.08
C GLN A 159 -13.12 2.55 19.15
N GLU A 160 -14.14 1.82 18.70
CA GLU A 160 -14.08 0.36 18.64
C GLU A 160 -13.08 -0.12 17.60
N PHE A 161 -13.02 0.54 16.45
CA PHE A 161 -12.01 0.24 15.43
C PHE A 161 -10.58 0.45 15.96
N CYS A 162 -10.34 1.53 16.70
CA CYS A 162 -9.05 1.77 17.38
C CYS A 162 -8.71 0.69 18.40
N ARG A 163 -9.69 0.22 19.19
CA ARG A 163 -9.45 -0.91 20.11
C ARG A 163 -9.08 -2.18 19.35
N ARG A 164 -9.76 -2.46 18.25
CA ARG A 164 -9.42 -3.59 17.37
C ARG A 164 -8.02 -3.45 16.76
N PHE A 165 -7.62 -2.25 16.36
CA PHE A 165 -6.27 -1.95 15.89
C PHE A 165 -5.21 -2.19 16.97
N MET A 166 -5.41 -1.66 18.18
CA MET A 166 -4.45 -1.82 19.29
C MET A 166 -4.36 -3.24 19.85
N ASN A 167 -5.40 -4.06 19.64
CA ASN A 167 -5.46 -5.45 20.10
C ASN A 167 -5.22 -6.46 18.96
N ASP A 168 -4.61 -6.03 17.85
CA ASP A 168 -4.19 -6.87 16.72
C ASP A 168 -5.34 -7.66 16.07
N LYS A 169 -6.56 -7.08 16.06
CA LYS A 169 -7.79 -7.71 15.52
C LYS A 169 -8.16 -7.26 14.11
N LEU A 170 -7.26 -6.58 13.40
CA LEU A 170 -7.46 -6.20 11.99
C LEU A 170 -6.82 -7.23 11.04
N GLY A 171 -7.14 -7.11 9.75
CA GLY A 171 -6.46 -7.90 8.72
C GLY A 171 -5.00 -7.47 8.58
N TYR A 172 -4.16 -8.44 8.24
CA TYR A 172 -2.68 -8.33 8.19
C TYR A 172 -2.00 -8.24 9.57
N GLY A 173 -2.73 -8.48 10.66
CA GLY A 173 -2.19 -8.64 12.01
C GLY A 173 -1.86 -7.33 12.72
N SER A 174 -0.85 -7.36 13.57
CA SER A 174 -0.39 -6.20 14.32
C SER A 174 0.35 -5.22 13.42
N TRP A 175 -0.06 -3.95 13.42
CA TRP A 175 0.73 -2.89 12.76
C TRP A 175 2.12 -2.77 13.38
N PHE A 176 2.24 -2.96 14.71
CA PHE A 176 3.50 -2.81 15.43
C PHE A 176 4.50 -3.88 15.01
N GLU A 177 4.09 -5.15 14.98
CA GLU A 177 4.94 -6.23 14.49
C GLU A 177 5.27 -6.04 13.02
N HIS A 178 4.28 -5.67 12.20
CA HIS A 178 4.48 -5.46 10.77
C HIS A 178 5.55 -4.41 10.48
N VAL A 179 5.47 -3.23 11.11
CA VAL A 179 6.48 -2.17 10.88
C VAL A 179 7.84 -2.53 11.47
N GLN A 180 7.88 -3.22 12.61
CA GLN A 180 9.13 -3.63 13.27
C GLN A 180 9.90 -4.64 12.42
N GLU A 181 9.21 -5.61 11.84
CA GLU A 181 9.82 -6.63 10.98
C GLU A 181 10.51 -5.99 9.77
N PHE A 182 9.81 -5.15 9.01
CA PHE A 182 10.43 -4.43 7.90
C PHE A 182 11.52 -3.45 8.35
N TRP A 183 11.40 -2.88 9.55
CA TRP A 183 12.44 -2.02 10.11
C TRP A 183 13.72 -2.81 10.41
N GLU A 184 13.64 -4.03 10.92
CA GLU A 184 14.80 -4.90 11.16
C GLU A 184 15.55 -5.21 9.86
N HIS A 185 14.82 -5.40 8.76
CA HIS A 185 15.35 -5.68 7.42
C HIS A 185 15.76 -4.43 6.63
N ARG A 186 15.64 -3.21 7.18
CA ARG A 186 15.90 -1.95 6.44
C ARG A 186 17.33 -1.76 5.94
N MET A 187 18.27 -2.56 6.44
CA MET A 187 19.69 -2.52 6.05
C MET A 187 20.04 -3.58 5.00
N ASP A 188 19.08 -4.43 4.65
CA ASP A 188 19.26 -5.43 3.60
C ASP A 188 19.35 -4.73 2.24
N SER A 189 20.21 -5.24 1.36
CA SER A 189 20.48 -4.59 0.07
C SER A 189 19.27 -4.53 -0.86
N ASN A 190 18.28 -5.42 -0.65
CA ASN A 190 17.05 -5.49 -1.42
C ASN A 190 15.85 -4.84 -0.72
N VAL A 191 16.03 -4.12 0.40
CA VAL A 191 14.94 -3.47 1.13
C VAL A 191 15.19 -1.97 1.25
N LEU A 192 14.25 -1.17 0.77
CA LEU A 192 14.20 0.28 0.98
C LEU A 192 13.05 0.61 1.93
N PHE A 193 13.37 1.08 3.13
CA PHE A 193 12.38 1.50 4.11
C PHE A 193 12.13 3.01 4.00
N LEU A 194 10.89 3.38 3.65
CA LEU A 194 10.42 4.76 3.52
C LEU A 194 9.37 5.09 4.59
N LYS A 195 9.18 6.38 4.82
CA LYS A 195 8.10 6.91 5.66
C LYS A 195 7.23 7.83 4.85
N TYR A 196 5.92 7.67 4.99
CA TYR A 196 4.93 8.48 4.31
C TYR A 196 5.12 9.98 4.59
N GLU A 197 5.46 10.33 5.83
CA GLU A 197 5.65 11.72 6.25
C GLU A 197 6.84 12.40 5.56
N ASP A 198 7.86 11.62 5.19
CA ASP A 198 9.05 12.13 4.49
C ASP A 198 8.73 12.53 3.03
N MET A 199 7.65 11.99 2.43
CA MET A 199 7.21 12.44 1.09
C MET A 199 6.80 13.91 1.07
N TYR A 200 6.28 14.43 2.19
CA TYR A 200 5.85 15.84 2.29
C TYR A 200 6.92 16.73 2.90
N LYS A 201 7.80 16.15 3.73
CA LYS A 201 8.84 16.90 4.43
C LYS A 201 10.08 17.11 3.56
N ASP A 202 10.50 16.08 2.82
CA ASP A 202 11.72 16.10 2.00
C ASP A 202 11.60 15.11 0.83
N LEU A 203 10.75 15.46 -0.15
CA LEU A 203 10.54 14.65 -1.34
C LEU A 203 11.82 14.46 -2.15
N GLY A 204 12.70 15.46 -2.18
CA GLY A 204 13.96 15.41 -2.93
C GLY A 204 14.85 14.26 -2.49
N THR A 205 15.08 14.16 -1.17
CA THR A 205 15.87 13.05 -0.60
C THR A 205 15.19 11.70 -0.84
N LEU A 206 13.86 11.62 -0.72
CA LEU A 206 13.11 10.37 -0.94
C LEU A 206 13.22 9.88 -2.39
N VAL A 207 13.00 10.77 -3.37
CA VAL A 207 13.10 10.45 -4.79
C VAL A 207 14.53 10.05 -5.15
N GLU A 208 15.53 10.73 -4.58
CA GLU A 208 16.93 10.37 -4.80
C GLU A 208 17.26 8.97 -4.23
N GLN A 209 16.82 8.66 -3.01
CA GLN A 209 16.98 7.33 -2.43
C GLN A 209 16.32 6.25 -3.29
N LEU A 210 15.11 6.54 -3.78
CA LEU A 210 14.35 5.64 -4.63
C LEU A 210 15.05 5.40 -5.98
N ALA A 211 15.50 6.45 -6.65
CA ALA A 211 16.23 6.34 -7.92
C ALA A 211 17.52 5.51 -7.76
N ARG A 212 18.31 5.78 -6.71
CA ARG A 212 19.52 5.00 -6.39
C ARG A 212 19.20 3.53 -6.12
N PHE A 213 18.17 3.25 -5.32
CA PHE A 213 17.75 1.89 -4.99
C PHE A 213 17.25 1.13 -6.23
N LEU A 214 16.52 1.80 -7.11
CA LEU A 214 16.07 1.24 -8.38
C LEU A 214 17.21 1.10 -9.41
N GLY A 215 18.39 1.68 -9.15
CA GLY A 215 19.55 1.59 -10.03
C GLY A 215 19.47 2.54 -11.23
N ILE A 216 18.72 3.63 -11.08
CA ILE A 216 18.48 4.61 -12.13
C ILE A 216 19.56 5.68 -12.04
N SER A 217 20.38 5.77 -13.09
CA SER A 217 21.39 6.82 -13.22
C SER A 217 20.74 8.09 -13.74
N CYS A 218 20.53 9.08 -12.87
CA CYS A 218 20.07 10.41 -13.23
C CYS A 218 21.16 11.46 -12.93
N ASP A 219 21.35 12.42 -13.83
CA ASP A 219 22.10 13.62 -13.51
C ASP A 219 21.30 14.57 -12.60
N LYS A 220 21.93 15.65 -12.15
CA LYS A 220 21.29 16.61 -11.25
C LYS A 220 20.02 17.23 -11.85
N ALA A 221 20.03 17.57 -13.14
CA ALA A 221 18.89 18.20 -13.79
C ALA A 221 17.73 17.21 -13.98
N GLN A 222 18.03 15.95 -14.30
CA GLN A 222 17.06 14.87 -14.37
C GLN A 222 16.44 14.58 -13.00
N LEU A 223 17.24 14.56 -11.94
CA LEU A 223 16.75 14.39 -10.58
C LEU A 223 15.84 15.55 -10.15
N GLU A 224 16.25 16.80 -10.40
CA GLU A 224 15.42 17.98 -10.14
C GLU A 224 14.09 17.92 -10.91
N SER A 225 14.12 17.51 -12.17
CA SER A 225 12.91 17.32 -12.99
C SER A 225 12.00 16.22 -12.42
N MET A 226 12.54 15.06 -12.01
CA MET A 226 11.74 13.99 -11.40
C MET A 226 11.09 14.44 -10.10
N VAL A 227 11.81 15.18 -9.26
CA VAL A 227 11.28 15.71 -8.00
C VAL A 227 10.14 16.69 -8.26
N GLU A 228 10.30 17.58 -9.24
CA GLU A 228 9.24 18.50 -9.66
C GLU A 228 7.99 17.75 -10.17
N SER A 229 8.20 16.76 -11.04
CA SER A 229 7.17 15.85 -11.53
C SER A 229 6.42 15.13 -10.40
N CYS A 230 7.13 14.62 -9.38
CA CYS A 230 6.51 14.01 -8.22
C CYS A 230 5.75 15.02 -7.35
N ASN A 231 6.25 16.25 -7.17
CA ASN A 231 5.52 17.31 -6.45
C ASN A 231 4.20 17.65 -7.14
N GLN A 232 4.22 17.82 -8.47
CA GLN A 232 3.03 18.12 -9.25
C GLN A 232 1.98 17.01 -9.14
N LEU A 233 2.41 15.75 -9.21
CA LEU A 233 1.56 14.58 -9.00
C LEU A 233 0.94 14.57 -7.58
N ILE A 234 1.74 14.83 -6.54
CA ILE A 234 1.25 14.90 -5.16
C ILE A 234 0.20 16.00 -5.02
N ASP A 235 0.45 17.18 -5.60
CA ASP A 235 -0.48 18.30 -5.59
C ASP A 235 -1.77 17.98 -6.35
N GLN A 236 -1.70 17.31 -7.50
CA GLN A 236 -2.87 16.87 -8.26
C GLN A 236 -3.73 15.89 -7.45
N CYS A 237 -3.10 14.90 -6.82
CA CYS A 237 -3.79 13.93 -5.97
C CYS A 237 -4.40 14.58 -4.71
N CYS A 238 -3.79 15.65 -4.18
CA CYS A 238 -4.31 16.41 -3.05
C CYS A 238 -5.42 17.41 -3.41
N ASN A 239 -5.36 18.04 -4.60
CA ASN A 239 -6.25 19.12 -5.02
C ASN A 239 -7.43 18.68 -5.90
N SER A 240 -7.45 17.44 -6.37
CA SER A 240 -8.55 16.93 -7.18
C SER A 240 -9.85 16.81 -6.35
N GLU A 241 -10.67 17.87 -6.37
CA GLU A 241 -12.12 17.78 -6.18
C GLU A 241 -12.80 16.92 -7.27
N ALA A 242 -12.06 16.44 -8.28
CA ALA A 242 -12.56 15.88 -9.53
C ALA A 242 -12.30 14.37 -9.73
N LEU A 243 -11.85 13.63 -8.71
CA LEU A 243 -12.00 12.18 -8.72
C LEU A 243 -13.22 11.80 -7.88
N SER A 244 -14.33 11.57 -8.57
CA SER A 244 -15.48 10.81 -8.08
C SER A 244 -15.08 9.45 -7.46
N ILE A 245 -13.85 8.99 -7.69
CA ILE A 245 -13.20 7.80 -7.11
C ILE A 245 -12.64 8.07 -5.69
N CYS A 246 -12.14 9.27 -5.39
CA CYS A 246 -11.70 9.67 -4.05
C CYS A 246 -12.88 9.89 -3.08
N ARG A 247 -14.07 10.19 -3.59
CA ARG A 247 -15.31 10.21 -2.77
C ARG A 247 -15.74 8.81 -2.32
N VAL A 248 -15.33 7.75 -3.03
CA VAL A 248 -15.56 6.36 -2.60
C VAL A 248 -14.53 5.92 -1.55
N HIS A 249 -13.42 6.65 -1.34
CA HIS A 249 -12.31 6.19 -0.50
C HIS A 249 -11.70 7.23 0.47
N GLY A 250 -12.37 8.35 0.73
CA GLY A 250 -12.15 9.17 1.93
C GLY A 250 -10.88 10.05 1.94
N PHE A 251 -10.37 10.47 0.77
CA PHE A 251 -9.16 11.28 0.67
C PHE A 251 -9.38 12.76 1.07
N LEU A 252 -10.56 13.33 0.79
CA LEU A 252 -10.81 14.77 0.91
C LEU A 252 -11.05 15.30 2.34
N ALA A 253 -11.35 14.45 3.33
CA ALA A 253 -11.70 14.94 4.67
C ALA A 253 -10.49 15.37 5.52
N TRP A 254 -9.25 15.15 5.05
CA TRP A 254 -8.04 15.33 5.85
C TRP A 254 -7.22 16.57 5.54
N HIS A 255 -7.25 17.09 4.31
CA HIS A 255 -6.43 18.26 3.97
C HIS A 255 -6.89 19.54 4.72
N ASP A 256 -8.21 19.72 4.91
CA ASP A 256 -8.73 20.90 5.63
C ASP A 256 -8.37 20.89 7.13
N ALA A 257 -8.01 19.74 7.72
CA ALA A 257 -7.62 19.65 9.12
C ALA A 257 -6.12 19.94 9.34
N GLU A 258 -5.23 19.55 8.41
CA GLU A 258 -3.77 19.68 8.59
C GLU A 258 -3.22 21.07 8.26
N LYS A 259 -3.85 21.84 7.35
CA LYS A 259 -3.46 23.24 7.10
C LYS A 259 -3.57 24.12 8.35
N SER A 260 -4.42 23.75 9.31
CA SER A 260 -4.57 24.49 10.57
C SER A 260 -3.53 24.14 11.66
N HIS A 261 -2.73 23.08 11.48
CA HIS A 261 -1.81 22.60 12.53
C HIS A 261 -0.32 22.75 12.21
N TYR A 262 0.04 23.12 10.98
CA TYR A 262 1.42 23.45 10.59
C TYR A 262 1.66 24.94 10.33
N ILE A 263 0.62 25.77 10.45
CA ILE A 263 0.76 27.24 10.51
C ILE A 263 0.28 27.69 11.89
N GLN A 264 1.10 27.41 12.92
CA GLN A 264 1.17 28.20 14.16
C GLN A 264 2.50 27.93 14.87
#